data_AF-A0A351KUH3-F1
#
_entry.id   AF-A0A351KUH3-F1
#
_cell.length_a   1.000
_cell.length_b   1.000
_cell.length_c   1.000
_cell.angle_alpha   90.00
_cell.angle_beta   90.00
_cell.angle_gamma   90.00
#
_symmetry.space_group_name_H-M   'P 1'
#
loop_
_entity.id
_entity.type
_entity.pdbx_description
1 polymer ?
#
loop_
_entity_poly.entity_id
_entity_poly.type
_entity_poly.pdbx_seq_one_letter_code
_entity_poly.pdbx_strand_id
1 'polypeptide(L)'
;MSIQASLIKAAIKMTPTFLITMVANVVLRGIAKLNAFDFDLESRRLRVSVRLLGEPEDIVLHLDDFGVTQRGDQYYFILRSAQSNKPWLNNLMAHVTHQCWPIPRIPQLAPYMGLVNELLELP
;
A
#
# COMPACT_ATOMS: atom_id res chain seq x y z
N MET A 1 3.10 18.65 8.23
CA MET A 1 4.15 17.62 8.28
C MET A 1 5.08 17.88 9.46
N SER A 2 4.92 17.11 10.52
CA SER A 2 5.79 17.05 11.68
C SER A 2 7.18 16.51 11.31
N ILE A 3 8.17 16.78 12.17
CA ILE A 3 9.52 16.23 12.02
C ILE A 3 9.49 14.71 11.98
N GLN A 4 8.61 14.07 12.76
CA GLN A 4 8.43 12.62 12.77
C GLN A 4 7.93 12.10 11.42
N ALA A 5 6.90 12.72 10.84
CA ALA A 5 6.39 12.35 9.52
C ALA A 5 7.45 12.52 8.43
N SER A 6 8.22 13.61 8.46
CA SER A 6 9.31 13.85 7.52
C SER A 6 10.43 12.81 7.63
N LEU A 7 10.81 12.43 8.85
CA LEU A 7 11.80 11.37 9.09
C LEU A 7 11.33 10.01 8.59
N ILE A 8 10.08 9.65 8.84
CA ILE A 8 9.51 8.39 8.37
C ILE A 8 9.43 8.36 6.85
N LYS A 9 8.99 9.45 6.21
CA LYS A 9 8.99 9.57 4.74
C LYS A 9 10.40 9.40 4.16
N ALA A 10 11.41 10.02 4.79
CA ALA A 10 12.81 9.84 4.38
C ALA A 10 13.27 8.39 4.57
N ALA A 11 12.95 7.75 5.70
CA ALA A 11 13.29 6.35 5.97
C ALA A 11 12.67 5.40 4.95
N ILE A 12 11.40 5.59 4.60
CA ILE A 12 10.72 4.84 3.54
C ILE A 12 11.44 5.01 2.21
N LYS A 13 11.75 6.25 1.83
CA LYS A 13 12.45 6.57 0.57
C LYS A 13 13.86 5.96 0.50
N MET A 14 14.55 5.89 1.63
CA MET A 14 15.88 5.30 1.73
C MET A 14 15.85 3.77 1.85
N THR A 15 14.69 3.16 2.07
CA THR A 15 14.58 1.71 2.25
C THR A 15 14.88 0.99 0.93
N PRO A 16 15.92 0.14 0.86
CA PRO A 16 16.24 -0.58 -0.36
C PRO A 16 15.15 -1.60 -0.73
N THR A 17 14.68 -1.56 -1.97
CA THR A 17 13.67 -2.50 -2.50
C THR A 17 14.09 -3.96 -2.39
N PHE A 18 15.39 -4.25 -2.44
CA PHE A 18 15.95 -5.59 -2.22
C PHE A 18 15.65 -6.14 -0.82
N LEU A 19 15.73 -5.30 0.24
CA LEU A 19 15.43 -5.74 1.60
C LEU A 19 13.95 -6.12 1.74
N ILE A 20 13.06 -5.29 1.18
CA ILE A 20 11.62 -5.55 1.13
C ILE A 20 11.36 -6.87 0.40
N THR A 21 11.97 -7.04 -0.76
CA THR A 21 11.82 -8.25 -1.58
C THR A 21 12.33 -9.50 -0.86
N MET A 22 13.46 -9.43 -0.15
CA MET A 22 13.97 -10.55 0.64
C MET A 22 12.99 -10.95 1.75
N VAL A 23 12.59 -10.00 2.60
CA VAL A 23 11.72 -10.29 3.75
C VAL A 23 10.36 -10.82 3.27
N ALA A 24 9.78 -10.19 2.25
CA ALA A 24 8.54 -10.64 1.65
C ALA A 24 8.64 -12.07 1.13
N ASN A 25 9.73 -12.44 0.45
CA ASN A 25 9.92 -13.81 -0.05
C ASN A 25 10.16 -14.85 1.06
N VAL A 26 10.65 -14.44 2.24
CA VAL A 26 10.68 -15.32 3.42
C VAL A 26 9.27 -15.61 3.91
N VAL A 27 8.42 -14.58 4.00
CA VAL A 27 7.02 -14.70 4.45
C VAL A 27 6.16 -15.45 3.43
N LEU A 28 6.35 -15.20 2.13
CA LEU A 28 5.57 -15.80 1.04
C LEU A 28 6.06 -17.19 0.62
N ARG A 29 7.05 -17.75 1.32
CA ARG A 29 7.67 -19.04 0.98
C ARG A 29 6.60 -20.13 0.85
N GLY A 30 6.56 -20.78 -0.32
CA GLY A 30 5.61 -21.85 -0.63
C GLY A 30 4.25 -21.38 -1.16
N ILE A 31 4.01 -20.07 -1.22
CA ILE A 31 2.77 -19.49 -1.75
C ILE A 31 3.06 -18.70 -3.01
N ALA A 32 4.04 -17.80 -2.95
CA ALA A 32 4.36 -16.89 -4.02
C ALA A 32 5.81 -16.38 -3.95
N LYS A 33 6.27 -15.76 -5.03
CA LYS A 33 7.54 -15.05 -5.09
C LYS A 33 7.29 -13.60 -5.50
N LEU A 34 7.66 -12.66 -4.63
CA LEU A 34 7.74 -11.25 -4.97
C LEU A 34 8.97 -11.04 -5.85
N ASN A 35 8.75 -10.66 -7.11
CA ASN A 35 9.79 -10.43 -8.11
C ASN A 35 10.16 -8.95 -8.23
N ALA A 36 9.19 -8.05 -8.07
CA ALA A 36 9.44 -6.61 -8.09
C ALA A 36 8.53 -5.89 -7.10
N PHE A 37 9.08 -4.87 -6.46
CA PHE A 37 8.39 -3.96 -5.57
C PHE A 37 8.92 -2.55 -5.80
N ASP A 38 8.03 -1.63 -6.11
CA ASP A 38 8.31 -0.22 -6.31
C ASP A 38 7.23 0.59 -5.59
N PHE A 39 7.64 1.40 -4.63
CA PHE A 39 6.75 2.19 -3.81
C PHE A 39 7.25 3.62 -3.76
N ASP A 40 6.42 4.53 -4.24
CA ASP A 40 6.67 5.95 -4.23
C ASP A 40 5.52 6.64 -3.51
N LEU A 41 5.83 7.16 -2.32
CA LEU A 41 4.89 7.90 -1.49
C LEU A 41 4.63 9.32 -2.03
N GLU A 42 5.58 9.91 -2.77
CA GLU A 42 5.44 11.24 -3.36
C GLU A 42 4.49 11.22 -4.55
N SER A 43 4.67 10.26 -5.47
CA SER A 43 3.74 10.07 -6.59
C SER A 43 2.51 9.20 -6.25
N ARG A 44 2.48 8.61 -5.05
CA ARG A 44 1.41 7.71 -4.55
C ARG A 44 1.17 6.53 -5.48
N ARG A 45 2.28 5.91 -5.87
CA ARG A 45 2.29 4.74 -6.75
C ARG A 45 2.87 3.56 -6.02
N LEU A 46 2.17 2.45 -6.11
CA LEU A 46 2.69 1.15 -5.70
C LEU A 46 2.61 0.23 -6.90
N ARG A 47 3.74 -0.34 -7.29
CA ARG A 47 3.81 -1.44 -8.25
C ARG A 47 4.39 -2.66 -7.58
N VAL A 48 3.66 -3.77 -7.68
CA VAL A 48 4.08 -5.07 -7.14
C VAL A 48 3.98 -6.11 -8.25
N SER A 49 5.03 -6.91 -8.42
CA SER A 49 5.03 -8.07 -9.33
C SER A 49 5.25 -9.34 -8.52
N VAL A 50 4.25 -10.22 -8.47
CA VAL A 50 4.25 -11.45 -7.68
C VAL A 50 3.96 -12.63 -8.58
N ARG A 51 4.78 -13.68 -8.52
CA ARG A 51 4.47 -14.97 -9.16
C ARG A 51 3.91 -15.93 -8.12
N LEU A 52 2.66 -16.34 -8.28
CA LEU A 52 2.09 -17.39 -7.43
C LEU A 52 2.72 -18.74 -7.78
N LEU A 53 2.85 -19.63 -6.79
CA LEU A 53 3.33 -20.98 -7.02
C LEU A 53 2.34 -21.72 -7.94
N GLY A 54 2.84 -22.27 -9.05
CA GLY A 54 2.02 -22.96 -10.05
C GLY A 54 1.50 -22.06 -11.18
N GLU A 55 1.64 -20.75 -11.08
CA GLU A 55 1.31 -19.83 -12.17
C GLU A 55 2.52 -19.62 -13.11
N PRO A 56 2.33 -19.62 -14.44
CA PRO A 56 3.42 -19.44 -15.40
C PRO A 56 3.89 -17.99 -15.49
N GLU A 57 3.03 -17.04 -15.15
CA GLU A 57 3.24 -15.61 -15.32
C GLU A 57 3.17 -14.85 -13.99
N ASP A 58 3.86 -13.72 -13.94
CA ASP A 58 3.74 -12.78 -12.84
C ASP A 58 2.36 -12.11 -12.85
N ILE A 59 1.80 -11.94 -11.67
CA ILE A 59 0.70 -11.04 -11.41
C ILE A 59 1.30 -9.68 -11.07
N VAL A 60 1.01 -8.71 -11.92
CA VAL A 60 1.41 -7.31 -11.72
C VAL A 60 0.21 -6.57 -11.17
N LEU A 61 0.40 -5.81 -10.09
CA LEU A 61 -0.57 -4.93 -9.49
C LEU A 61 0.00 -3.51 -9.43
N HIS A 62 -0.77 -2.56 -9.91
CA HIS A 62 -0.53 -1.14 -9.89
C HIS A 62 -1.61 -0.49 -9.04
N LEU A 63 -1.22 0.28 -8.02
CA LEU A 63 -2.11 1.13 -7.25
C LEU A 63 -1.65 2.57 -7.44
N ASP A 64 -2.59 3.45 -7.75
CA ASP A 64 -2.34 4.88 -7.90
C ASP A 64 -3.31 5.69 -7.03
N ASP A 65 -2.84 6.84 -6.58
CA ASP A 65 -3.64 7.84 -5.86
C ASP A 65 -4.34 7.27 -4.62
N PHE A 66 -3.56 6.62 -3.76
CA PHE A 66 -4.02 6.18 -2.43
C PHE A 66 -3.74 7.22 -1.34
N GLY A 67 -4.50 7.19 -0.26
CA GLY A 67 -4.27 8.06 0.90
C GLY A 67 -5.23 7.85 2.05
N VAL A 68 -5.07 8.66 3.08
CA VAL A 68 -5.96 8.71 4.25
C VAL A 68 -6.59 10.09 4.33
N THR A 69 -7.86 10.13 4.74
CA THR A 69 -8.56 11.38 5.04
C THR A 69 -9.26 11.25 6.39
N GLN A 70 -9.35 12.35 7.12
CA GLN A 70 -10.09 12.43 8.37
C GLN A 70 -11.43 13.13 8.14
N ARG A 71 -12.52 12.53 8.61
CA ARG A 71 -13.84 13.17 8.67
C ARG A 71 -14.34 13.12 10.11
N GLY A 72 -14.34 14.28 10.77
CA GLY A 72 -14.62 14.35 12.20
C GLY A 72 -13.57 13.59 13.00
N ASP A 73 -14.01 12.61 13.78
CA ASP A 73 -13.15 11.77 14.63
C ASP A 73 -12.80 10.42 13.97
N GLN A 74 -13.14 10.20 12.71
CA GLN A 74 -12.91 8.94 12.00
C GLN A 74 -12.00 9.12 10.79
N TYR A 75 -11.08 8.17 10.62
CA TYR A 75 -10.18 8.10 9.48
C TYR A 75 -10.73 7.17 8.40
N TYR A 76 -10.51 7.52 7.15
CA TYR A 76 -10.93 6.77 5.98
C TYR A 76 -9.73 6.56 5.06
N PHE A 77 -9.57 5.33 4.59
CA PHE A 77 -8.63 4.99 3.52
C PHE A 77 -9.32 5.18 2.16
N ILE A 78 -8.59 5.76 1.22
CA ILE A 78 -9.06 5.99 -0.15
C ILE A 78 -8.04 5.38 -1.10
N LEU A 79 -8.55 4.65 -2.09
CA LEU A 79 -7.77 4.13 -3.20
C LEU A 79 -8.50 4.50 -4.49
N ARG A 80 -7.91 5.40 -5.29
CA ARG A 80 -8.59 5.90 -6.49
C ARG A 80 -8.46 4.94 -7.66
N SER A 81 -7.28 4.35 -7.88
CA SER A 81 -7.04 3.47 -9.02
C SER A 81 -6.26 2.25 -8.59
N ALA A 82 -6.67 1.09 -9.10
CA ALA A 82 -5.94 -0.15 -8.97
C ALA A 82 -6.14 -0.99 -10.23
N GLN A 83 -5.04 -1.45 -10.81
CA GLN A 83 -5.03 -2.21 -12.06
C GLN A 83 -4.07 -3.40 -11.96
N SER A 84 -4.40 -4.47 -12.65
CA SER A 84 -3.64 -5.70 -12.72
C SER A 84 -3.72 -6.29 -14.12
N ASN A 85 -2.70 -7.08 -14.47
CA ASN A 85 -2.72 -7.89 -15.68
C ASN A 85 -3.66 -9.11 -15.59
N LYS A 86 -4.18 -9.46 -14.40
CA LYS A 86 -5.13 -10.57 -14.23
C LYS A 86 -6.57 -10.03 -14.13
N PRO A 87 -7.51 -10.45 -15.01
CA PRO A 87 -8.89 -9.93 -15.03
C PRO A 87 -9.66 -10.14 -13.72
N TRP A 88 -9.50 -11.28 -13.06
CA TRP A 88 -10.17 -11.56 -11.79
C TRP A 88 -9.71 -10.58 -10.69
N LEU A 89 -8.43 -10.20 -10.68
CA LEU A 89 -7.90 -9.27 -9.69
C LEU A 89 -8.37 -7.84 -9.99
N ASN A 90 -8.45 -7.45 -11.26
CA ASN A 90 -9.09 -6.19 -11.65
C ASN A 90 -10.53 -6.09 -11.15
N ASN A 91 -11.32 -7.16 -11.33
CA ASN A 91 -12.70 -7.18 -10.86
C ASN A 91 -12.76 -7.04 -9.34
N LEU A 92 -11.90 -7.74 -8.59
CA LEU A 92 -11.82 -7.58 -7.13
C LEU A 92 -11.43 -6.15 -6.73
N MET A 93 -10.42 -5.57 -7.38
CA MET A 93 -9.97 -4.22 -7.09
C MET A 93 -11.05 -3.17 -7.40
N ALA A 94 -11.87 -3.37 -8.43
CA ALA A 94 -12.99 -2.49 -8.75
C ALA A 94 -14.03 -2.36 -7.62
N HIS A 95 -14.12 -3.35 -6.73
CA HIS A 95 -15.00 -3.27 -5.55
C HIS A 95 -14.38 -2.43 -4.42
N VAL A 96 -13.06 -2.25 -4.42
CA VAL A 96 -12.31 -1.54 -3.38
C VAL A 96 -11.96 -0.13 -3.81
N THR A 97 -11.71 0.08 -5.11
CA THR A 97 -11.39 1.40 -5.66
C THR A 97 -12.61 2.33 -5.63
N HIS A 98 -12.33 3.64 -5.60
CA HIS A 98 -13.33 4.72 -5.58
C HIS A 98 -14.25 4.77 -4.33
N GLN A 99 -14.03 3.88 -3.36
CA GLN A 99 -14.75 3.88 -2.08
C GLN A 99 -13.88 4.45 -0.95
N CYS A 100 -14.53 5.09 0.02
CA CYS A 100 -13.89 5.54 1.26
C CYS A 100 -14.09 4.47 2.34
N TRP A 101 -13.04 3.74 2.67
CA TRP A 101 -13.10 2.65 3.62
C TRP A 101 -12.85 3.17 5.04
N PRO A 102 -13.79 3.04 5.99
CA PRO A 102 -13.55 3.45 7.36
C PRO A 102 -12.42 2.61 7.96
N ILE A 103 -11.38 3.27 8.48
CA ILE A 103 -10.31 2.59 9.20
C ILE A 103 -10.86 2.24 10.59
N PRO A 104 -10.90 0.95 10.99
CA PRO A 104 -11.45 0.55 12.27
C PRO A 104 -10.63 1.16 13.40
N ARG A 105 -11.31 1.66 14.43
CA ARG A 105 -10.66 2.21 15.62
C ARG A 105 -10.13 1.07 16.48
N ILE A 106 -8.85 0.77 16.33
CA ILE A 106 -8.14 -0.16 17.18
C ILE A 106 -7.47 0.67 18.28
N PRO A 107 -7.84 0.53 19.57
CA PRO A 107 -7.34 1.40 20.64
C PRO A 107 -5.81 1.49 20.71
N GLN A 108 -5.13 0.38 20.39
CA GLN A 108 -3.65 0.29 20.37
C GLN A 108 -3.02 1.11 19.24
N LEU A 109 -3.75 1.33 18.14
CA LEU A 109 -3.27 2.08 16.98
C LEU A 109 -3.76 3.53 16.97
N ALA A 110 -4.77 3.87 17.77
CA ALA A 110 -5.35 5.21 17.85
C ALA A 110 -4.31 6.34 18.05
N PRO A 111 -3.27 6.19 18.91
CA PRO A 111 -2.25 7.24 19.08
C PRO A 111 -1.44 7.53 17.81
N TYR A 112 -1.31 6.55 16.91
CA TYR A 112 -0.52 6.67 15.69
C TYR A 112 -1.34 7.15 14.49
N MET A 113 -2.68 7.19 14.60
CA MET A 113 -3.53 7.55 13.47
C MET A 113 -3.33 8.99 12.99
N GLY A 114 -3.01 9.92 13.90
CA GLY A 114 -2.66 11.29 13.52
C GLY A 114 -1.39 11.35 12.65
N LEU A 115 -0.38 10.54 13.00
CA LEU A 115 0.87 10.43 12.23
C LEU A 115 0.64 9.73 10.88
N VAL A 116 -0.18 8.68 10.85
CA VAL A 116 -0.55 7.98 9.60
C VAL A 116 -1.31 8.93 8.67
N ASN A 117 -2.26 9.70 9.20
CA ASN A 117 -2.95 10.72 8.41
C ASN A 117 -1.94 11.72 7.87
N GLU A 118 -1.08 12.30 8.69
CA GLU A 118 -0.08 13.28 8.22
C GLU A 118 0.89 12.73 7.16
N LEU A 119 1.20 11.43 7.19
CA LEU A 119 2.03 10.76 6.19
C LEU A 119 1.31 10.52 4.85
N LEU A 120 0.00 10.29 4.89
CA LEU A 120 -0.81 9.81 3.76
C LEU A 120 -1.96 10.78 3.37
N GLU A 121 -2.00 11.96 3.99
CA GLU A 121 -3.09 12.93 3.85
C GLU A 121 -3.21 13.37 2.40
N LEU A 122 -4.42 13.27 1.83
CA LEU A 122 -4.68 13.76 0.48
C LEU A 122 -4.47 15.30 0.43
N PRO A 123 -3.78 15.84 -0.60
CA PRO A 123 -3.65 17.29 -0.78
C PRO A 123 -5.01 17.93 -1.11
#